data_AF-A0A251VQH4-F1
#
_entry.id   AF-A0A251VQH4-F1
#
_cell.length_a   1.000
_cell.length_b   1.000
_cell.length_c   1.000
_cell.angle_alpha   90.00
_cell.angle_beta   90.00
_cell.angle_gamma   90.00
#
_symmetry.space_group_name_H-M   'P 1'
#
loop_
_entity.id
_entity.type
_entity.pdbx_description
1 polymer ?
#
loop_
_entity_poly.entity_id
_entity_poly.type
_entity_poly.pdbx_seq_one_letter_code
_entity_poly.pdbx_strand_id
1 'polypeptide(L)'
;MLTLLDVGENSLSGRIPMWIGKSLLALRVLSLTNNRFHGNFPTHLCRLSNTQILDLSVNNISGTIPRCLSNFKGMTEGMNDVFSENEFFTKYFGHQ
;
A
#
# COMPACT_ATOMS: atom_id res chain seq x y z
N MET A 1 -6.37 10.89 11.23
CA MET A 1 -5.29 9.91 11.00
C MET A 1 -5.55 9.25 9.66
N LEU A 2 -4.60 9.25 8.72
CA LEU A 2 -4.82 8.70 7.38
C LEU A 2 -4.65 7.18 7.38
N THR A 3 -5.70 6.45 7.02
CA THR A 3 -5.73 4.99 6.98
C THR A 3 -5.77 4.43 5.55
N LEU A 4 -6.13 5.27 4.58
CA LEU A 4 -6.20 4.91 3.17
C LEU A 4 -5.54 6.00 2.34
N LEU A 5 -4.63 5.59 1.46
CA LEU A 5 -4.08 6.41 0.40
C LEU A 5 -4.21 5.64 -0.90
N ASP A 6 -5.16 6.06 -1.73
CA ASP A 6 -5.32 5.57 -3.09
C ASP A 6 -5.07 6.72 -4.07
N VAL A 7 -3.99 6.58 -4.84
CA VAL A 7 -3.66 7.48 -5.95
C VAL A 7 -3.40 6.65 -7.22
N GLY A 8 -4.05 5.50 -7.32
CA GLY A 8 -3.97 4.64 -8.47
C GLY A 8 -4.51 5.30 -9.74
N GLU A 9 -4.18 4.73 -10.91
CA GLU A 9 -4.70 5.16 -12.21
C GLU A 9 -4.36 6.62 -12.55
N ASN A 10 -3.10 6.99 -12.32
CA ASN A 10 -2.60 8.32 -12.59
C ASN A 10 -1.33 8.25 -13.47
N SER A 11 -0.78 9.43 -13.78
CA SER A 11 0.52 9.55 -14.46
C SER A 11 1.64 9.95 -13.49
N LEU A 12 1.51 9.64 -12.20
CA LEU A 12 2.54 9.94 -11.20
C LEU A 12 3.83 9.19 -11.54
N SER A 13 4.97 9.86 -11.37
CA SER A 13 6.27 9.32 -11.74
C SER A 13 7.32 9.68 -10.70
N GLY A 14 8.52 9.11 -10.85
CA GLY A 14 9.58 9.22 -9.85
C GLY A 14 9.67 7.98 -8.96
N ARG A 15 10.42 8.09 -7.87
CA ARG A 15 10.49 7.06 -6.83
C ARG A 15 9.37 7.27 -5.82
N ILE A 16 8.94 6.19 -5.17
CA ILE A 16 7.99 6.28 -4.05
C ILE A 16 8.61 7.13 -2.92
N PRO A 17 7.97 8.22 -2.50
CA PRO A 17 8.55 9.14 -1.53
C PRO A 17 8.69 8.57 -0.11
N MET A 18 9.82 8.87 0.53
CA MET A 18 10.13 8.41 1.89
C MET A 18 9.11 8.82 2.96
N TRP A 19 8.43 9.95 2.75
CA TRP A 19 7.47 10.47 3.71
C TRP A 19 6.26 9.53 3.90
N ILE A 20 5.93 8.68 2.92
CA ILE A 20 4.84 7.69 3.05
C ILE A 20 5.14 6.75 4.23
N GLY A 21 6.30 6.09 4.20
CA GLY A 21 6.73 5.19 5.27
C GLY A 21 7.17 5.89 6.57
N LYS A 22 7.42 7.19 6.54
CA LYS A 22 7.84 7.97 7.72
C LYS A 22 6.66 8.56 8.50
N SER A 23 5.63 9.01 7.81
CA SER A 23 4.56 9.84 8.39
C SER A 23 3.21 9.13 8.44
N LEU A 24 2.95 8.17 7.54
CA LEU A 24 1.63 7.54 7.39
C LEU A 24 1.55 6.17 8.09
N LEU A 25 2.05 6.07 9.33
CA LEU A 25 2.20 4.80 10.06
C LEU A 25 0.88 4.08 10.38
N ALA A 26 -0.25 4.77 10.22
CA ALA A 26 -1.60 4.23 10.40
C ALA A 26 -2.25 3.70 9.12
N LEU A 27 -1.53 3.71 7.99
CA LEU A 27 -2.06 3.19 6.72
C LEU A 27 -2.42 1.71 6.83
N ARG A 28 -3.65 1.42 6.44
CA ARG A 28 -4.20 0.09 6.20
C ARG A 28 -4.22 -0.25 4.71
N VAL A 29 -4.47 0.74 3.85
CA VAL A 29 -4.48 0.58 2.39
C VAL A 29 -3.55 1.61 1.75
N LEU A 30 -2.57 1.12 0.99
CA LEU A 30 -1.73 1.91 0.10
C LEU A 30 -1.89 1.38 -1.32
N SER A 31 -2.59 2.12 -2.16
CA SER A 31 -2.77 1.83 -3.57
C SER A 31 -2.07 2.89 -4.42
N LEU A 32 -1.01 2.46 -5.10
CA LEU A 32 -0.26 3.25 -6.08
C LEU A 32 -0.40 2.64 -7.50
N THR A 33 -1.37 1.74 -7.70
CA THR A 33 -1.52 0.96 -8.92
C THR A 33 -1.62 1.82 -10.17
N ASN A 34 -1.19 1.31 -11.32
CA ASN A 34 -1.34 1.98 -12.61
C ASN A 34 -0.78 3.41 -12.63
N ASN A 35 0.52 3.52 -12.39
CA ASN A 35 1.30 4.76 -12.41
C ASN A 35 2.65 4.51 -13.11
N ARG A 36 3.58 5.47 -13.03
CA ARG A 36 4.95 5.40 -13.59
C ARG A 36 6.03 5.46 -12.51
N PHE A 37 5.74 4.96 -11.30
CA PHE A 37 6.74 4.85 -10.24
C PHE A 37 7.83 3.86 -10.65
N HIS A 38 9.09 4.17 -10.32
CA HIS A 38 10.24 3.35 -10.74
C HIS A 38 11.32 3.25 -9.67
N GLY A 39 12.30 2.39 -9.95
CA GLY A 39 13.40 2.07 -9.03
C GLY A 39 13.08 0.87 -8.13
N ASN A 40 13.92 0.66 -7.13
CA ASN A 40 13.78 -0.49 -6.23
C ASN A 40 12.63 -0.32 -5.24
N PHE A 41 12.18 -1.44 -4.66
CA PHE A 41 11.20 -1.40 -3.58
C PHE A 41 11.70 -0.47 -2.45
N PRO A 42 10.89 0.51 -2.03
CA PRO A 42 11.22 1.43 -0.94
C PRO A 42 11.15 0.75 0.44
N THR A 43 12.30 0.38 1.01
CA THR A 43 12.36 -0.29 2.34
C THR A 43 11.75 0.52 3.48
N HIS A 44 11.60 1.84 3.33
CA HIS A 44 10.90 2.67 4.30
C HIS A 44 9.41 2.33 4.42
N LEU A 45 8.78 1.74 3.39
CA LEU A 45 7.40 1.25 3.48
C LEU A 45 7.26 0.07 4.46
N CYS A 46 8.34 -0.66 4.75
CA CYS A 46 8.33 -1.76 5.72
C CYS A 46 8.08 -1.30 7.18
N ARG A 47 7.90 0.01 7.42
CA ARG A 47 7.43 0.59 8.69
C ARG A 47 5.91 0.60 8.82
N LEU A 48 5.17 0.37 7.74
CA LEU A 48 3.72 0.39 7.72
C LEU A 48 3.16 -0.97 8.19
N SER A 49 3.42 -1.32 9.45
CA SER A 49 3.07 -2.64 10.00
C SER A 49 1.57 -2.94 10.01
N ASN A 50 0.73 -1.90 9.99
CA ASN A 50 -0.74 -1.99 9.98
C ASN A 50 -1.34 -2.15 8.58
N THR A 51 -0.52 -2.10 7.52
CA THR A 51 -1.00 -2.20 6.14
C THR A 51 -1.52 -3.60 5.86
N GLN A 52 -2.75 -3.65 5.35
CA GLN A 52 -3.50 -4.84 4.94
C GLN A 52 -3.47 -4.99 3.43
N ILE A 53 -3.49 -3.88 2.68
CA ILE A 53 -3.32 -3.86 1.23
C ILE A 53 -2.18 -2.94 0.84
N LEU A 54 -1.24 -3.51 0.10
CA LEU A 54 -0.18 -2.79 -0.60
C LEU A 54 -0.28 -3.14 -2.08
N ASP A 55 -0.84 -2.24 -2.87
CA ASP A 55 -0.91 -2.39 -4.32
C ASP A 55 0.08 -1.43 -4.99
N LEU A 56 1.16 -2.01 -5.52
CA LEU A 56 2.18 -1.31 -6.31
C LEU A 56 2.19 -1.81 -7.77
N SER A 57 1.15 -2.55 -8.18
CA SER A 57 1.05 -3.16 -9.51
C SER A 57 0.98 -2.11 -10.62
N VAL A 58 1.24 -2.53 -11.87
CA VAL A 58 1.20 -1.65 -13.05
C VAL A 58 2.02 -0.37 -12.84
N ASN A 59 3.27 -0.55 -12.41
CA ASN A 59 4.31 0.46 -12.28
C ASN A 59 5.61 -0.08 -12.86
N ASN A 60 6.67 0.73 -12.84
CA ASN A 60 7.99 0.38 -13.36
C ASN A 60 9.00 0.07 -12.23
N ILE A 61 8.51 -0.48 -11.11
CA ILE A 61 9.30 -0.89 -9.94
C ILE A 61 10.11 -2.14 -10.29
N SER A 62 11.39 -2.13 -9.94
CA SER A 62 12.37 -3.16 -10.33
C SER A 62 13.24 -3.61 -9.15
N GLY A 63 14.23 -4.45 -9.41
CA GLY A 63 15.18 -4.91 -8.40
C GLY A 63 14.66 -6.10 -7.58
N THR A 64 15.25 -6.32 -6.41
CA THR A 64 14.95 -7.49 -5.59
C THR A 64 13.76 -7.27 -4.67
N ILE A 65 12.94 -8.31 -4.50
CA ILE A 65 11.91 -8.35 -3.47
C ILE A 65 12.59 -8.30 -2.08
N PRO A 66 12.31 -7.28 -1.24
CA PRO A 66 13.03 -7.11 0.01
C PRO A 66 12.52 -8.06 1.08
N ARG A 67 13.44 -8.58 1.91
CA ARG A 67 13.10 -9.44 3.05
C ARG A 67 12.19 -8.76 4.08
N CYS A 68 12.19 -7.42 4.12
CA CYS A 68 11.34 -6.67 5.05
C CYS A 68 9.85 -6.67 4.69
N LEU A 69 9.44 -7.31 3.60
CA LEU A 69 8.02 -7.60 3.36
C LEU A 69 7.37 -8.38 4.52
N SER A 70 8.16 -9.14 5.29
CA SER A 70 7.68 -9.85 6.49
C SER A 70 7.23 -8.90 7.63
N ASN A 71 7.50 -7.60 7.53
CA ASN A 71 7.07 -6.59 8.51
C ASN A 71 5.63 -6.11 8.32
N PHE A 72 4.99 -6.37 7.18
CA PHE A 72 3.60 -6.00 6.92
C PHE A 72 2.64 -6.98 7.64
N LYS A 73 2.64 -6.94 8.98
CA LYS A 73 1.85 -7.86 9.81
C LYS A 73 0.34 -7.71 9.59
N GLY A 74 -0.13 -6.50 9.29
CA GLY A 74 -1.51 -6.25 8.92
C GLY A 74 -2.02 -7.10 7.75
N MET A 75 -1.16 -7.49 6.80
CA MET A 75 -1.55 -8.37 5.68
C MET A 75 -1.90 -9.81 6.13
N THR A 76 -1.43 -10.22 7.31
CA THR A 76 -1.74 -11.54 7.88
C THR A 76 -2.92 -11.50 8.84
N GLU A 77 -3.38 -10.30 9.19
CA GLU A 77 -4.52 -10.10 10.09
C GLU A 77 -5.81 -10.03 9.28
N GLY A 78 -6.85 -10.72 9.75
CA GLY A 78 -8.21 -10.53 9.22
C GLY A 78 -8.69 -9.10 9.48
N MET A 79 -9.47 -8.54 8.55
CA MET A 79 -10.06 -7.22 8.78
C MET A 79 -11.11 -7.30 9.89
N ASN A 80 -10.92 -6.52 10.96
CA ASN A 80 -12.00 -6.25 11.90
C ASN A 80 -13.04 -5.34 11.21
N ASP A 81 -14.29 -5.79 11.20
CA ASP A 81 -15.49 -5.37 10.45
C ASP A 81 -15.88 -3.87 10.44
N VAL A 82 -15.08 -2.96 11.00
CA VAL A 82 -15.45 -1.53 11.08
C VAL A 82 -15.51 -0.85 9.69
N PHE A 83 -14.97 -1.49 8.66
CA PHE A 83 -14.96 -0.95 7.29
C PHE A 83 -15.90 -1.69 6.33
N SER A 84 -16.59 -2.77 6.76
CA SER A 84 -17.37 -3.65 5.87
C SER A 84 -18.55 -2.97 5.16
N GLU A 85 -19.00 -1.81 5.66
CA GLU A 85 -20.15 -1.07 5.11
C GLU A 85 -19.79 0.10 4.18
N ASN A 86 -18.51 0.29 3.81
CA ASN A 86 -18.12 1.41 2.95
C ASN A 86 -17.65 0.99 1.55
N GLU A 87 -17.67 1.94 0.62
CA GLU A 87 -17.21 1.78 -0.77
C GLU A 87 -15.76 1.25 -0.86
N PHE A 88 -14.93 1.51 0.15
CA PHE A 88 -13.58 0.96 0.23
C PHE A 88 -13.56 -0.55 0.43
N PHE A 89 -14.48 -1.10 1.22
CA PHE A 89 -14.58 -2.55 1.36
C PHE A 89 -14.94 -3.20 0.03
N THR A 90 -15.90 -2.66 -0.71
CA THR A 90 -16.28 -3.23 -2.01
C THR A 90 -15.14 -3.18 -3.01
N LYS A 91 -14.46 -2.04 -3.15
CA LYS A 91 -13.36 -1.86 -4.12
C LYS A 91 -12.18 -2.81 -3.89
N TYR A 92 -11.87 -3.10 -2.64
CA TYR A 92 -10.65 -3.82 -2.27
C TYR A 92 -10.87 -5.23 -1.72
N PHE A 93 -12.09 -5.56 -1.30
CA PHE A 93 -12.43 -6.80 -0.59
C PHE A 93 -13.77 -7.42 -1.03
N GLY A 94 -14.57 -6.74 -1.86
CA GLY A 94 -15.97 -7.10 -2.17
C GLY A 94 -16.20 -8.12 -3.29
N HIS A 95 -15.28 -9.04 -3.55
CA HIS A 95 -15.49 -10.12 -4.52
C HIS A 95 -15.36 -11.49 -3.84
N GLN A 96 -16.46 -11.93 -3.23
CA GLN A 96 -16.85 -13.34 -3.25
C GLN A 96 -18.03 -13.49 -4.21
#